data_AF-A0A4Y2ERG2-F1
#
_entry.id   AF-A0A4Y2ERG2-F1
#
_cell.length_a   1.000
_cell.length_b   1.000
_cell.length_c   1.000
_cell.angle_alpha   90.00
_cell.angle_beta   90.00
_cell.angle_gamma   90.00
#
_symmetry.space_group_name_H-M   'P 1'
#
loop_
_entity.id
_entity.type
_entity.pdbx_description
1 polymer ?
#
loop_
_entity_poly.entity_id
_entity_poly.type
_entity_poly.pdbx_seq_one_letter_code
_entity_poly.pdbx_strand_id
1 'polypeptide(L)'
;MRSATPISDKCIRSVPAAAMAGYQDLSDFEHGVIIGAREMGHSISELAMKFGFSHTTISRVYREYRVSGKTSNFCYRCRRKKTLKELDH
;
A
#
# COMPACT_ATOMS: atom_id res chain seq x y z
N MET A 1 4.83 -6.40 -38.09
CA MET A 1 5.61 -6.98 -36.98
C MET A 1 5.55 -6.00 -35.82
N ARG A 2 4.82 -6.31 -34.74
CA ARG A 2 4.74 -5.47 -33.53
C ARG A 2 5.68 -6.06 -32.49
N SER A 3 6.74 -5.34 -32.14
CA SER A 3 7.69 -5.72 -31.11
C SER A 3 7.03 -5.59 -29.73
N ALA A 4 6.91 -6.72 -29.04
CA ALA A 4 6.56 -6.77 -27.63
C ALA A 4 7.82 -6.43 -26.81
N THR A 5 7.79 -5.35 -26.03
CA THR A 5 8.84 -5.04 -25.07
C THR A 5 8.66 -5.91 -23.82
N PRO A 6 9.73 -6.48 -23.24
CA PRO A 6 9.63 -7.28 -22.04
C PRO A 6 9.40 -6.37 -20.83
N ILE A 7 8.37 -6.68 -20.06
CA ILE A 7 8.10 -6.05 -18.77
C ILE A 7 9.20 -6.52 -17.82
N SER A 8 10.08 -5.61 -17.40
CA SER A 8 11.20 -5.94 -16.51
C SER A 8 10.67 -6.25 -15.11
N ASP A 9 10.82 -7.51 -14.69
CA ASP A 9 10.59 -7.95 -13.30
C ASP A 9 11.61 -7.31 -12.35
N LYS A 10 11.36 -6.05 -11.98
CA LYS A 10 12.03 -5.41 -10.86
C LYS A 10 11.43 -5.98 -9.58
N CYS A 11 12.06 -7.04 -9.06
CA CYS A 11 11.75 -7.64 -7.76
C CYS A 11 11.47 -6.54 -6.73
N ILE A 12 10.21 -6.44 -6.30
CA ILE A 12 9.78 -5.51 -5.25
C ILE A 12 10.46 -5.98 -3.97
N ARG A 13 11.52 -5.26 -3.57
CA ARG A 13 12.19 -5.43 -2.28
C ARG A 13 11.11 -5.34 -1.19
N SER A 14 10.75 -6.48 -0.61
CA SER A 14 9.70 -6.55 0.40
C SER A 14 10.22 -5.91 1.68
N VAL A 15 9.53 -4.88 2.17
CA VAL A 15 9.89 -4.20 3.41
C VAL A 15 9.57 -5.13 4.60
N PRO A 16 10.45 -5.26 5.60
CA PRO A 16 10.22 -6.13 6.77
C PRO A 16 8.95 -5.73 7.54
N ALA A 17 8.17 -6.72 7.95
CA ALA A 17 6.92 -6.56 8.71
C ALA A 17 7.08 -5.77 10.02
N ALA A 18 8.28 -5.76 10.63
CA ALA A 18 8.57 -4.99 11.83
C ALA A 18 8.47 -3.47 11.60
N ALA A 19 8.70 -3.00 10.37
CA ALA A 19 8.47 -1.60 9.98
C ALA A 19 7.00 -1.30 9.61
N MET A 20 6.05 -2.19 9.94
CA MET A 20 4.60 -1.97 9.80
C MET A 20 3.92 -1.62 11.14
N ALA A 21 4.61 -1.77 12.27
CA ALA A 21 4.00 -1.72 13.60
C ALA A 21 3.53 -0.33 14.07
N GLY A 22 3.92 0.76 13.39
CA GLY A 22 3.44 2.13 13.65
C GLY A 22 2.61 2.73 12.50
N TYR A 23 2.13 1.91 11.56
CA TYR A 23 1.41 2.35 10.35
C TYR A 23 -0.03 1.84 10.29
N GLN A 24 -0.48 1.13 11.34
CA GLN A 24 -1.84 0.64 11.49
C GLN A 24 -2.84 1.73 11.92
N ASP A 25 -2.36 2.96 12.15
CA ASP A 25 -3.13 4.01 12.83
C ASP A 25 -3.98 4.86 11.89
N LEU A 26 -3.71 4.84 10.57
CA LEU A 26 -4.57 5.53 9.62
C LEU A 26 -5.81 4.71 9.33
N SER A 27 -6.96 5.33 9.59
CA SER A 27 -8.25 4.81 9.19
C SER A 27 -8.38 4.73 7.66
N ASP A 28 -9.26 3.85 7.18
CA ASP A 28 -9.59 3.77 5.74
C ASP A 28 -10.08 5.13 5.20
N PHE A 29 -10.70 5.95 6.05
CA PHE A 29 -11.10 7.31 5.72
C PHE A 29 -9.89 8.21 5.45
N GLU A 30 -8.90 8.25 6.34
CA GLU A 30 -7.70 9.06 6.16
C GLU A 30 -6.88 8.59 4.94
N HIS A 31 -6.83 7.28 4.71
CA HIS A 31 -6.28 6.70 3.49
C HIS A 31 -6.99 7.25 2.24
N GLY A 32 -8.33 7.25 2.25
CA GLY A 32 -9.15 7.82 1.19
C GLY A 32 -8.88 9.31 0.95
N VAL A 33 -8.74 10.09 2.03
CA VAL A 33 -8.42 11.53 1.95
C VAL A 33 -7.07 11.76 1.27
N ILE A 34 -6.03 11.02 1.68
CA ILE A 34 -4.68 11.15 1.10
C ILE A 34 -4.69 10.79 -0.38
N ILE A 35 -5.33 9.67 -0.74
CA ILE A 35 -5.37 9.18 -2.12
C ILE A 35 -6.15 10.14 -3.02
N GLY A 36 -7.36 10.53 -2.61
CA GLY A 36 -8.21 11.43 -3.39
C GLY A 36 -7.53 12.77 -3.63
N ALA A 37 -6.88 13.35 -2.62
CA ALA A 37 -6.15 14.61 -2.79
C ALA A 37 -4.95 14.49 -3.74
N ARG A 38 -4.22 13.37 -3.71
CA ARG A 38 -3.12 13.13 -4.66
C ARG A 38 -3.61 12.90 -6.08
N GLU A 39 -4.76 12.26 -6.27
CA GLU A 39 -5.38 12.12 -7.59
C GLU A 39 -5.87 13.47 -8.14
N MET A 40 -6.33 14.38 -7.28
CA MET A 40 -6.64 15.76 -7.62
C MET A 40 -5.40 16.64 -7.90
N GLY A 41 -4.19 16.08 -7.82
CA GLY A 41 -2.94 16.77 -8.16
C GLY A 41 -2.31 17.56 -7.02
N HIS A 42 -2.80 17.44 -5.78
CA HIS A 42 -2.21 18.13 -4.63
C HIS A 42 -0.79 17.64 -4.32
N SER A 43 0.06 18.57 -3.87
CA SER A 43 1.42 18.26 -3.47
C SER A 43 1.46 17.59 -2.09
N ILE A 44 2.54 16.85 -1.82
CA ILE A 44 2.72 16.16 -0.53
C ILE A 44 2.83 17.19 0.62
N SER A 45 3.48 18.32 0.37
CA SER A 45 3.63 19.39 1.36
C SER A 45 2.29 20.07 1.69
N GLU A 46 1.45 20.33 0.67
CA GLU A 46 0.09 20.84 0.89
C GLU A 46 -0.74 19.91 1.78
N LEU A 47 -0.66 18.61 1.51
CA LEU A 47 -1.35 17.59 2.30
C LEU A 47 -0.85 17.54 3.74
N ALA A 48 0.47 17.62 3.94
CA ALA A 48 1.06 17.62 5.27
C ALA A 48 0.64 18.84 6.09
N MET A 49 0.66 20.02 5.48
CA MET A 49 0.24 21.27 6.14
C MET A 49 -1.26 21.28 6.45
N LYS A 50 -2.09 20.78 5.54
CA LYS A 50 -3.55 20.88 5.66
C LYS A 50 -4.15 19.84 6.59
N PHE A 51 -3.64 18.62 6.56
CA PHE A 51 -4.21 17.49 7.30
C PHE A 51 -3.33 17.04 8.48
N GLY A 52 -2.15 17.63 8.66
CA GLY A 52 -1.24 17.30 9.76
C GLY A 52 -0.54 15.95 9.59
N PHE A 53 -0.63 15.32 8.42
CA PHE A 53 0.08 14.06 8.17
C PHE A 53 1.58 14.30 7.94
N SER A 54 2.40 13.33 8.35
CA SER A 54 3.81 13.37 7.98
C SER A 54 4.00 13.16 6.47
N HIS A 55 5.02 13.80 5.89
CA HIS A 55 5.41 13.61 4.49
C HIS A 55 5.70 12.12 4.18
N THR A 56 6.29 11.41 5.14
CA THR A 56 6.61 9.98 5.02
C THR A 56 5.35 9.12 4.97
N THR A 57 4.33 9.45 5.74
CA THR A 57 3.03 8.77 5.73
C THR A 57 2.34 8.96 4.39
N ILE A 58 2.19 10.20 3.94
CA ILE A 58 1.55 10.54 2.66
C ILE A 58 2.24 9.83 1.48
N SER A 59 3.58 9.92 1.42
CA SER A 59 4.36 9.32 0.33
C SER A 59 4.23 7.81 0.28
N ARG A 60 4.11 7.17 1.45
CA ARG A 60 3.98 5.72 1.57
C ARG A 60 2.59 5.23 1.17
N VAL A 61 1.53 5.86 1.70
CA VAL A 61 0.13 5.56 1.34
C VAL A 61 -0.05 5.66 -0.17
N TYR A 62 0.40 6.77 -0.78
CA TYR A 62 0.25 6.95 -2.21
C TYR A 62 1.07 5.95 -3.05
N ARG A 63 2.25 5.53 -2.57
CA ARG A 63 3.05 4.48 -3.23
C ARG A 63 2.37 3.12 -3.16
N GLU A 64 1.85 2.75 -2.00
CA GLU A 64 1.12 1.48 -1.80
C GLU A 64 -0.16 1.45 -2.63
N TYR A 65 -0.87 2.56 -2.73
CA TYR A 65 -1.99 2.74 -3.64
C TYR A 65 -1.58 2.57 -5.11
N ARG A 66 -0.53 3.24 -5.59
CA ARG A 66 -0.05 3.09 -6.98
C ARG A 66 0.32 1.65 -7.35
N VAL A 67 0.80 0.87 -6.39
CA VAL A 67 1.23 -0.52 -6.63
C VAL A 67 0.05 -1.48 -6.56
N SER A 68 -0.87 -1.29 -5.61
CA SER A 68 -1.96 -2.24 -5.35
C SER A 68 -3.29 -1.88 -6.02
N GLY A 69 -3.49 -0.61 -6.37
CA GLY A 69 -4.77 -0.05 -6.81
C GLY A 69 -5.86 -0.04 -5.74
N LYS A 70 -5.51 -0.31 -4.47
CA LYS A 70 -6.46 -0.45 -3.36
C LYS A 70 -6.25 0.65 -2.34
N THR A 71 -7.36 1.17 -1.83
CA THR A 71 -7.37 2.20 -0.78
C THR A 71 -7.26 1.60 0.62
N SER A 72 -7.75 0.38 0.83
CA SER A 72 -7.70 -0.31 2.13
C SER A 72 -6.54 -1.29 2.26
N ASN A 73 -5.96 -1.36 3.46
CA ASN A 73 -4.79 -2.22 3.76
C ASN A 73 -5.17 -3.63 4.27
N PHE A 74 -6.42 -4.08 4.05
CA PHE A 74 -6.91 -5.36 4.58
C PHE A 74 -6.14 -6.59 4.08
N CYS A 75 -5.34 -6.45 3.02
CA CYS A 75 -4.68 -7.57 2.34
C CYS A 75 -3.38 -8.07 2.99
N TYR A 76 -3.00 -7.63 4.19
CA TYR A 76 -1.79 -8.18 4.82
C TYR A 76 -1.99 -9.56 5.47
N ARG A 77 -3.19 -9.89 6.00
CA ARG A 77 -3.40 -11.12 6.78
C ARG A 77 -4.08 -12.28 6.04
N CYS A 78 -4.64 -12.08 4.85
CA CYS A 78 -5.48 -13.09 4.19
C CYS A 78 -4.73 -14.18 3.37
N ARG A 79 -3.43 -14.41 3.61
CA ARG A 79 -2.66 -15.40 2.83
C ARG A 79 -1.83 -16.38 3.65
N ARG A 80 -2.43 -16.96 4.69
CA ARG A 80 -2.02 -18.29 5.19
C ARG A 80 -3.24 -19.20 5.24
N LYS A 81 -3.51 -19.90 4.14
CA LYS A 81 -4.32 -21.12 4.21
C LYS A 81 -3.42 -22.20 4.82
N LYS A 82 -3.67 -22.58 6.08
CA LYS A 82 -3.14 -23.85 6.59
C LYS A 82 -3.87 -24.95 5.83
N THR A 83 -3.16 -25.72 5.02
CA THR A 83 -3.70 -26.95 4.45
C THR A 83 -3.98 -27.91 5.61
N LEU A 84 -5.25 -28.19 5.89
CA LEU A 84 -5.69 -29.31 6.71
C LEU A 84 -5.34 -30.59 5.94
N LYS A 85 -4.11 -31.06 6.13
CA LYS A 85 -3.74 -32.45 5.87
C LYS A 85 -2.88 -32.88 7.04
N GLU A 86 -3.51 -33.60 7.95
CA GLU A 86 -2.98 -34.75 8.68
C GLU A 86 -3.82 -34.92 9.95
N LEU A 87 -4.90 -35.67 9.81
CA LEU A 87 -5.46 -36.57 10.81
C LEU A 87 -6.46 -37.45 10.04
N ASP A 88 -5.92 -38.24 9.12
CA ASP A 88 -6.57 -39.50 8.74
C ASP A 88 -6.14 -40.54 9.80
N HIS A 89 -7.12 -41.30 10.27
CA HIS A 89 -6.98 -42.41 11.23
C HIS A 89 -6.26 -43.61 10.62
#